data_AF-A0A7C8CIP3-F1
#
_entry.id   AF-A0A7C8CIP3-F1
#
_cell.length_a   1.000
_cell.length_b   1.000
_cell.length_c   1.000
_cell.angle_alpha   90.00
_cell.angle_beta   90.00
_cell.angle_gamma   90.00
#
_symmetry.space_group_name_H-M   'P 1'
#
loop_
_entity.id
_entity.type
_entity.pdbx_description
1 polymer ?
#
loop_
_entity_poly.entity_id
_entity_poly.type
_entity_poly.pdbx_seq_one_letter_code
_entity_poly.pdbx_strand_id
1 'polypeptide(L)' 'MPTPSAEELQRIFKTLSDITRMRILRLLAQEELMVQELMEVLGMAQSRVSRHLAILREAGLVSDRRDGTYV' A
#
# COMPACT_ATOMS: atom_id res chain seq x y z
N MET A 1 -19.03 3.46 -12.88
CA MET A 1 -17.80 2.64 -12.88
C MET A 1 -18.11 1.34 -13.59
N PRO A 2 -17.34 0.90 -14.60
CA PRO A 2 -17.53 -0.42 -15.21
C PRO A 2 -17.34 -1.52 -14.16
N THR A 3 -18.05 -2.63 -14.32
CA THR A 3 -17.88 -3.82 -13.47
C THR A 3 -16.49 -4.41 -13.71
N PRO A 4 -15.68 -4.65 -12.66
CA PRO A 4 -14.36 -5.23 -12.84
C PRO A 4 -14.45 -6.66 -13.40
N SER A 5 -13.53 -7.01 -14.28
CA SER A 5 -13.40 -8.36 -14.83
C SER A 5 -13.00 -9.37 -13.74
N ALA A 6 -13.22 -10.66 -13.99
CA ALA A 6 -12.82 -11.71 -13.06
C ALA A 6 -11.30 -11.71 -12.83
N GLU A 7 -10.51 -11.39 -13.86
CA GLU A 7 -9.05 -11.27 -13.78
C GLU A 7 -8.62 -10.05 -12.94
N GLU A 8 -9.33 -8.92 -13.04
CA GLU A 8 -9.10 -7.75 -12.20
C GLU A 8 -9.39 -8.06 -10.73
N LEU A 9 -10.52 -8.69 -10.45
CA LEU A 9 -10.87 -9.14 -9.10
C LEU A 9 -9.83 -10.13 -8.55
N GLN A 10 -9.40 -11.10 -9.35
CA GLN A 10 -8.37 -12.05 -8.95
C GLN A 10 -7.05 -11.35 -8.58
N ARG A 11 -6.63 -10.35 -9.38
CA ARG A 11 -5.43 -9.55 -9.07
C ARG A 11 -5.58 -8.80 -7.75
N ILE A 12 -6.72 -8.14 -7.54
CA ILE A 12 -7.01 -7.41 -6.30
C ILE A 12 -7.00 -8.37 -5.10
N PHE A 13 -7.71 -9.49 -5.18
CA PHE A 13 -7.75 -10.45 -4.06
C PHE A 13 -6.39 -11.06 -3.76
N LYS A 14 -5.57 -11.35 -4.78
CA LYS A 14 -4.18 -11.80 -4.58
C LYS A 14 -3.32 -10.72 -3.92
N THR A 15 -3.54 -9.46 -4.25
CA THR A 15 -2.90 -8.34 -3.55
C THR A 15 -3.38 -8.27 -2.10
N LEU A 16 -4.67 -8.42 -1.82
CA LEU A 16 -5.22 -8.35 -0.47
C LEU A 16 -4.91 -9.59 0.41
N SER A 17 -4.45 -10.70 -0.16
CA SER A 17 -4.20 -11.95 0.58
C SER A 17 -2.92 -11.94 1.45
N ASP A 18 -2.22 -10.81 1.57
CA ASP A 18 -1.01 -10.67 2.38
C ASP A 18 -1.28 -9.80 3.61
N ILE A 19 -0.97 -10.37 4.77
CA ILE A 19 -1.27 -9.73 6.06
C ILE A 19 -0.54 -8.38 6.23
N THR A 20 0.66 -8.23 5.68
CA THR A 20 1.42 -6.97 5.76
C THR A 20 0.74 -5.89 4.92
N ARG A 21 0.31 -6.24 3.70
CA ARG A 21 -0.44 -5.31 2.84
C ARG A 21 -1.77 -4.90 3.46
N MET A 22 -2.48 -5.84 4.10
CA MET A 22 -3.71 -5.53 4.84
C MET A 22 -3.46 -4.61 6.03
N ARG A 23 -2.35 -4.79 6.77
CA ARG A 23 -1.95 -3.90 7.86
C ARG A 23 -1.65 -2.49 7.34
N ILE A 24 -0.89 -2.36 6.24
CA ILE A 24 -0.60 -1.08 5.61
C ILE A 24 -1.90 -0.37 5.21
N LEU A 25 -2.81 -1.06 4.52
CA LEU A 25 -4.11 -0.50 4.12
C LEU A 25 -4.94 -0.05 5.32
N ARG A 26 -4.95 -0.83 6.40
CA ARG A 26 -5.65 -0.45 7.64
C ARG A 26 -5.09 0.83 8.25
N LEU A 27 -3.75 0.98 8.27
CA LEU A 27 -3.11 2.20 8.78
C LEU A 27 -3.44 3.41 7.89
N LEU A 28 -3.28 3.27 6.57
CA LEU A 28 -3.54 4.34 5.60
C LEU A 28 -5.02 4.71 5.48
N ALA A 29 -5.93 3.81 5.86
CA ALA A 29 -7.36 4.11 5.94
C ALA A 29 -7.72 4.99 7.15
N GLN A 30 -6.83 5.13 8.14
CA GLN A 30 -7.03 6.03 9.28
C GLN A 30 -6.41 7.40 9.01
N GLU A 31 -5.21 7.43 8.42
CA GLU A 31 -4.46 8.66 8.16
C GLU A 31 -3.42 8.50 7.05
N GLU A 32 -3.01 9.61 6.42
CA GLU A 32 -1.87 9.65 5.50
C GLU A 32 -0.58 9.47 6.31
N LEU A 33 0.29 8.53 5.89
CA LEU A 33 1.54 8.21 6.59
C LEU A 33 2.74 8.26 5.66
N MET A 34 3.86 8.76 6.17
CA MET A 34 5.17 8.69 5.56
C MET A 34 5.70 7.25 5.59
N VAL A 35 6.59 6.92 4.65
CA VAL A 35 7.22 5.60 4.60
C VAL A 35 7.99 5.27 5.88
N GLN A 36 8.59 6.27 6.53
CA GLN A 36 9.31 6.08 7.80
C GLN A 36 8.37 5.70 8.94
N GLU A 37 7.20 6.34 9.05
CA GLU A 37 6.20 6.00 10.06
C GLU A 37 5.68 4.58 9.88
N LEU A 38 5.45 4.16 8.62
CA LEU A 38 5.11 2.76 8.31
C LEU A 38 6.22 1.79 8.70
N MET A 39 7.50 2.15 8.50
CA MET A 39 8.63 1.32 8.91
C MET A 39 8.66 1.13 10.43
N GLU A 40 8.47 2.20 11.18
CA GLU A 40 8.45 2.18 12.65
C GLU A 40 7.29 1.34 13.19
N VAL A 41 6.06 1.60 12.74
CA VAL A 41 4.86 0.90 13.21
C VAL A 41 4.87 -0.59 12.83
N LEU A 42 5.41 -0.93 11.66
CA LEU A 42 5.45 -2.32 11.19
C LEU A 42 6.71 -3.08 11.65
N GLY A 43 7.72 -2.38 12.17
CA GLY A 43 9.01 -2.98 12.52
C GLY A 43 9.74 -3.56 11.31
N MET A 44 9.67 -2.89 10.16
CA MET A 44 10.18 -3.39 8.88
C MET A 44 11.17 -2.43 8.23
N ALA A 45 12.19 -3.00 7.57
CA ALA A 45 13.11 -2.23 6.75
C ALA A 45 12.40 -1.54 5.57
N GLN A 46 12.91 -0.38 5.15
CA GLN A 46 12.37 0.44 4.07
C GLN A 46 12.16 -0.36 2.77
N SER A 47 13.12 -1.19 2.37
CA SER A 47 13.02 -2.00 1.14
C SER A 47 11.79 -2.91 1.13
N ARG A 48 11.42 -3.46 2.29
CA ARG A 48 10.25 -4.32 2.44
C ARG A 48 8.97 -3.50 2.38
N VAL A 49 8.89 -2.40 3.10
CA VAL A 49 7.73 -1.48 3.08
C VAL A 49 7.50 -0.94 1.67
N SER A 50 8.54 -0.42 1.02
CA SER A 50 8.48 0.09 -0.36
C SER A 50 7.98 -0.95 -1.36
N ARG A 51 8.41 -2.22 -1.22
CA ARG A 51 7.92 -3.31 -2.08
C ARG A 51 6.42 -3.54 -1.90
N HIS A 52 5.93 -3.56 -0.65
CA HIS A 52 4.50 -3.71 -0.39
C HIS A 52 3.69 -2.53 -0.94
N LEU A 53 4.18 -1.30 -0.76
CA LEU A 53 3.56 -0.08 -1.30
C LEU A 53 3.52 -0.09 -2.84
N ALA A 54 4.57 -0.56 -3.50
CA ALA A 54 4.60 -0.68 -4.96
C ALA A 54 3.51 -1.63 -5.47
N ILE A 55 3.38 -2.81 -4.86
CA ILE A 55 2.34 -3.79 -5.22
C ILE A 55 0.94 -3.20 -4.98
N LEU A 56 0.73 -2.51 -3.86
CA LEU A 56 -0.55 -1.87 -3.55
C LEU A 56 -0.91 -0.77 -4.54
N ARG A 57 0.08 0.02 -4.98
CA ARG A 57 -0.09 1.08 -5.98
C ARG A 57 -0.39 0.53 -7.36
N GLU A 58 0.32 -0.52 -7.78
CA GLU A 58 0.03 -1.24 -9.04
C GLU A 58 -1.40 -1.81 -9.06
N ALA A 59 -1.91 -2.20 -7.89
CA ALA A 59 -3.30 -2.64 -7.73
C ALA A 59 -4.32 -1.48 -7.58
N GLY A 60 -3.88 -0.22 -7.62
CA GLY A 60 -4.73 0.96 -7.47
C GLY A 60 -5.32 1.15 -6.07
N LEU A 61 -4.75 0.49 -5.04
CA LEU A 61 -5.28 0.51 -3.67
C LEU A 61 -4.69 1.63 -2.81
N VAL A 62 -3.55 2.19 -3.23
CA VAL A 62 -2.90 3.33 -2.56
C VAL A 62 -2.35 4.30 -3.61
N SER A 63 -2.22 5.55 -3.21
CA SER A 63 -1.57 6.61 -3.97
C SER A 63 -0.45 7.21 -3.12
N ASP A 64 0.63 7.66 -3.76
CA ASP A 64 1.65 8.48 -3.10
C ASP A 64 1.52 9.95 -3.48
N ARG A 65 1.88 10.82 -2.54
CA ARG A 65 2.06 12.25 -2.74
C ARG A 65 3.50 12.60 -2.38
N ARG A 66 4.12 13.43 -3.21
CA ARG A 66 5.39 14.08 -2.87
C ARG A 66 5.07 15.49 -2.42
N ASP A 67 5.02 15.71 -1.12
CA ASP A 67 5.11 17.06 -0.57
C ASP A 67 6.59 17.45 -0.58
N GLY A 68 6.93 18.52 -1.29
CA GLY A 68 8.29 18.93 -1.61
C GLY A 68 9.12 19.44 -0.43
N THR A 69 9.22 18.66 0.65
CA THR A 69 10.02 18.98 1.82
C THR A 69 10.90 17.80 2.19
N TYR A 70 11.83 17.47 1.28
CA TYR A 70 13.08 16.80 1.64
C TYR A 70 14.20 17.56 0.90
N VAL A 71 14.94 18.37 1.65
CA VAL A 71 16.32 18.78 1.32
C VAL A 71 17.24 17.81 2.03
#